data_AF-A0A557WMH4-F1
#
_entry.id   AF-A0A557WMH4-F1
#
_cell.length_a   1.000
_cell.length_b   1.000
_cell.length_c   1.000
_cell.angle_alpha   90.00
_cell.angle_beta   90.00
_cell.angle_gamma   90.00
#
_symmetry.space_group_name_H-M   'P 1'
#
loop_
_entity.id
_entity.type
_entity.pdbx_description
1 polymer ?
#
loop_
_entity_poly.entity_id
_entity_poly.type
_entity_poly.pdbx_seq_one_letter_code
_entity_poly.pdbx_strand_id
1 'polypeptide(L)'
;GIDGLADAPRSGRPPIYTPADRATVTAWACQLPAEQQVPLSRWSTPELAAHLRAGGIAASVSTVRRWLAADALKPWQHQSWIFMRDPDFEAKAAVVLDLYARTYQHSPLGADEYVISADEKPSIQARDRCHRTQAGGPRRPVRVNHDYRRRGALAYLAAYDVHHGQVFGRCEPSTGITAFTALVDQVMTAEPYASAKRVFFIVDNGSSHRGQVAIDR
;
A
#
# COMPACT_ATOMS: atom_id res chain seq x y z
N GLY A 1 -4.58 50.27 18.84
CA GLY A 1 -4.92 49.83 17.47
C GLY A 1 -6.16 48.96 17.51
N ILE A 2 -6.64 48.50 16.35
CA ILE A 2 -7.89 47.74 16.19
C ILE A 2 -7.89 46.44 17.02
N ASP A 3 -6.71 45.91 17.37
CA ASP A 3 -6.53 44.74 18.26
C ASP A 3 -7.09 44.94 19.69
N GLY A 4 -7.34 46.19 20.12
CA GLY A 4 -7.95 46.49 21.43
C GLY A 4 -9.49 46.43 21.46
N LEU A 5 -10.14 46.19 20.31
CA LEU A 5 -11.60 46.00 20.18
C LEU A 5 -12.03 44.53 20.30
N ALA A 6 -11.09 43.60 20.51
CA ALA A 6 -11.42 42.21 20.77
C ALA A 6 -12.02 42.08 22.17
N ASP A 7 -13.22 41.48 22.26
CA ASP A 7 -13.79 41.09 23.53
C ASP A 7 -12.79 40.21 24.31
N ALA A 8 -12.65 40.48 25.60
CA ALA A 8 -11.93 39.58 26.49
C ALA A 8 -12.53 38.17 26.40
N PRO A 9 -11.72 37.10 26.51
CA PRO A 9 -12.20 35.73 26.45
C PRO A 9 -13.34 35.53 27.46
N ARG A 10 -14.54 35.25 26.94
CA ARG A 10 -15.71 35.02 27.80
C ARG A 10 -15.48 33.74 28.60
N SER A 11 -15.96 33.72 29.84
CA SER A 11 -16.01 32.50 30.66
C SER A 11 -16.96 31.52 29.98
N GLY A 12 -16.44 30.65 29.11
CA GLY A 12 -17.22 29.67 28.39
C GLY A 12 -18.02 28.77 29.32
N ARG A 13 -18.87 27.90 28.74
CA ARG A 13 -19.61 26.90 29.51
C ARG A 13 -18.67 26.08 30.40
N PRO A 14 -18.97 25.92 31.70
CA PRO A 14 -18.16 25.08 32.57
C PRO A 14 -17.96 23.68 31.97
N PRO A 15 -16.73 23.13 32.01
CA PRO A 15 -16.45 21.82 31.45
C PRO A 15 -17.24 20.76 32.22
N ILE A 16 -18.00 19.93 31.49
CA ILE A 16 -18.79 18.82 32.04
C ILE A 16 -17.89 17.61 32.33
N TYR A 17 -16.82 17.45 31.56
CA TYR A 17 -15.89 16.33 31.66
C TYR A 17 -14.53 16.82 32.10
N THR A 18 -13.91 16.05 32.97
CA THR A 18 -12.59 16.34 33.52
C THR A 18 -11.49 15.96 32.53
N PRO A 19 -10.26 16.50 32.70
CA PRO A 19 -9.09 15.99 31.98
C PRO A 19 -8.87 14.48 32.18
N ALA A 20 -9.22 13.94 33.35
CA ALA A 20 -9.13 12.52 33.65
C ALA A 20 -10.10 11.70 32.78
N ASP A 21 -11.33 12.16 32.59
CA ASP A 21 -12.30 11.49 31.69
C ASP A 21 -11.74 11.40 30.27
N ARG A 22 -11.16 12.49 29.78
CA ARG A 22 -10.53 12.52 28.44
C ARG A 22 -9.35 11.54 28.36
N ALA A 23 -8.50 11.49 29.38
CA ALA A 23 -7.37 10.56 29.42
C ALA A 23 -7.86 9.09 29.41
N THR A 24 -8.92 8.77 30.15
CA THR A 24 -9.53 7.43 30.13
C THR A 24 -10.08 7.07 28.75
N VAL A 25 -10.74 8.01 28.06
CA VAL A 25 -11.20 7.80 26.67
C VAL A 25 -10.03 7.46 25.74
N THR A 26 -8.94 8.22 25.81
CA THR A 26 -7.75 7.98 24.98
C THR A 26 -7.10 6.64 25.33
N ALA A 27 -6.95 6.33 26.61
CA ALA A 27 -6.37 5.07 27.07
C ALA A 27 -7.16 3.85 26.56
N TRP A 28 -8.48 3.88 26.64
CA TRP A 28 -9.34 2.78 26.17
C TRP A 28 -9.35 2.67 24.65
N ALA A 29 -9.33 3.78 23.93
CA ALA A 29 -9.17 3.77 22.48
C ALA A 29 -7.85 3.11 22.04
N CYS A 30 -6.80 3.20 22.87
CA CYS A 30 -5.48 2.61 22.63
C CYS A 30 -5.35 1.14 23.08
N GLN A 31 -6.36 0.56 23.73
CA GLN A 31 -6.37 -0.85 24.12
C GLN A 31 -7.13 -1.70 23.12
N LEU A 32 -6.73 -2.97 23.00
CA LEU A 32 -7.48 -3.92 22.18
C LEU A 32 -8.85 -4.20 22.85
N PRO A 33 -9.97 -4.21 22.12
CA PRO A 33 -11.25 -4.53 22.73
C PRO A 33 -11.28 -5.92 23.40
N ALA A 34 -10.47 -6.87 22.91
CA ALA A 34 -10.29 -8.17 23.54
C ALA A 34 -9.73 -8.08 24.99
N GLU A 35 -8.90 -7.09 25.30
CA GLU A 35 -8.40 -6.84 26.67
C GLU A 35 -9.52 -6.36 27.59
N GLN A 36 -10.56 -5.75 27.02
CA GLN A 36 -11.79 -5.34 27.71
C GLN A 36 -12.87 -6.46 27.70
N GLN A 37 -12.51 -7.68 27.28
CA GLN A 37 -13.39 -8.85 27.22
C GLN A 37 -14.67 -8.62 26.40
N VAL A 38 -14.61 -7.76 25.39
CA VAL A 38 -15.71 -7.55 24.44
C VAL A 38 -15.40 -8.22 23.10
N PRO A 39 -16.41 -8.79 22.40
CA PRO A 39 -16.22 -9.51 21.15
C PRO A 39 -16.06 -8.57 19.94
N LEU A 40 -15.18 -7.56 20.06
CA LEU A 40 -14.90 -6.57 19.03
C LEU A 40 -13.46 -6.71 18.52
N SER A 41 -13.27 -6.60 17.21
CA SER A 41 -11.92 -6.61 16.60
C SER A 41 -11.24 -5.23 16.65
N ARG A 42 -12.02 -4.15 16.80
CA ARG A 42 -11.56 -2.76 16.93
C ARG A 42 -12.65 -1.92 17.60
N TRP A 43 -12.28 -0.78 18.18
CA TRP A 43 -13.24 0.20 18.68
C TRP A 43 -13.77 1.09 17.56
N SER A 44 -15.09 1.07 17.31
CA SER A 44 -15.75 2.22 16.69
C SER A 44 -16.09 3.28 17.75
N THR A 45 -16.26 4.53 17.33
CA THR A 45 -16.64 5.61 18.27
C THR A 45 -17.95 5.33 19.02
N PRO A 46 -19.01 4.78 18.39
CA PRO A 46 -20.22 4.40 19.11
C PRO A 46 -20.00 3.29 20.16
N GLU A 47 -19.23 2.25 19.83
CA GLU A 47 -18.92 1.16 20.75
C GLU A 47 -18.09 1.64 21.93
N LEU A 48 -17.06 2.47 21.69
CA LEU A 48 -16.25 3.05 22.75
C LEU A 48 -17.09 3.97 23.66
N ALA A 49 -17.98 4.77 23.11
CA ALA A 49 -18.90 5.60 23.91
C ALA A 49 -19.88 4.75 24.74
N ALA A 50 -20.33 3.61 24.22
CA ALA A 50 -21.16 2.66 24.97
C ALA A 50 -20.37 2.02 26.12
N HIS A 51 -19.13 1.61 25.86
CA HIS A 51 -18.23 1.04 26.87
C HIS A 51 -17.92 2.06 27.98
N LEU A 52 -17.57 3.29 27.61
CA LEU A 52 -17.30 4.40 28.54
C LEU A 52 -18.49 4.70 29.45
N ARG A 53 -19.71 4.65 28.92
CA ARG A 53 -20.94 4.82 29.71
C ARG A 53 -21.08 3.75 30.79
N ALA A 54 -20.76 2.49 30.48
CA ALA A 54 -20.77 1.42 31.47
C ALA A 54 -19.72 1.65 32.57
N GLY A 55 -18.60 2.31 32.25
CA GLY A 55 -17.56 2.75 33.19
C GLY A 55 -17.81 4.09 33.89
N GLY A 56 -19.01 4.68 33.77
CA GLY A 56 -19.38 5.93 34.45
C GLY A 56 -19.10 7.22 33.68
N ILE A 57 -18.51 7.15 32.47
CA ILE A 57 -18.21 8.32 31.63
C ILE A 57 -19.29 8.45 30.56
N ALA A 58 -20.29 9.30 30.81
CA ALA A 58 -21.41 9.53 29.90
C ALA A 58 -21.08 10.50 28.75
N ALA A 59 -19.99 10.25 28.01
CA ALA A 59 -19.61 11.04 26.84
C ALA A 59 -20.45 10.68 25.61
N SER A 60 -20.94 11.69 24.88
CA SER A 60 -21.61 11.47 23.59
C SER A 60 -20.62 10.93 22.53
N VAL A 61 -21.13 10.22 21.51
CA VAL A 61 -20.31 9.74 20.38
C VAL A 61 -19.56 10.91 19.71
N SER A 62 -20.20 12.07 19.55
CA SER A 62 -19.57 13.28 19.03
C SER A 62 -18.46 13.82 19.95
N THR A 63 -18.64 13.74 21.26
CA THR A 63 -17.63 14.15 22.24
C THR A 63 -16.41 13.24 22.17
N VAL A 64 -16.61 11.92 22.19
CA VAL A 64 -15.54 10.92 22.04
C VAL A 64 -14.81 11.13 20.72
N ARG A 65 -15.54 11.29 19.60
CA ARG A 65 -14.93 11.59 18.29
C ARG A 65 -14.05 12.84 18.34
N ARG A 66 -14.55 13.92 18.93
CA ARG A 66 -13.82 15.20 19.01
C ARG A 66 -12.56 15.07 19.85
N TRP A 67 -12.62 14.41 21.00
CA TRP A 67 -11.43 14.17 21.84
C TRP A 67 -10.39 13.35 21.11
N LEU A 68 -10.81 12.24 20.52
CA LEU A 68 -9.94 11.35 19.73
C LEU A 68 -9.38 12.05 18.49
N ALA A 69 -10.14 12.94 17.84
CA ALA A 69 -9.65 13.74 16.71
C ALA A 69 -8.61 14.79 17.13
N ALA A 70 -8.77 15.37 18.32
CA ALA A 70 -7.84 16.37 18.88
C ALA A 70 -6.62 15.76 19.59
N ASP A 71 -6.63 14.46 19.88
CA ASP A 71 -5.51 13.77 20.53
C ASP A 71 -4.33 13.54 19.56
N ALA A 72 -3.11 13.45 20.06
CA ALA A 72 -1.96 13.05 19.25
C ALA A 72 -2.00 11.53 18.96
N LEU A 73 -2.57 10.74 19.86
CA LEU A 73 -2.68 9.30 19.71
C LEU A 73 -3.83 8.92 18.78
N LYS A 74 -3.50 8.15 17.73
CA LYS A 74 -4.42 7.69 16.69
C LYS A 74 -4.36 6.17 16.55
N PRO A 75 -4.87 5.39 17.52
CA PRO A 75 -4.75 3.92 17.52
C PRO A 75 -5.41 3.22 16.31
N TRP A 76 -6.29 3.91 15.57
CA TRP A 76 -6.86 3.43 14.31
C TRP A 76 -5.99 3.72 13.08
N GLN A 77 -4.90 4.48 13.22
CA GLN A 77 -3.93 4.72 12.16
C GLN A 77 -2.79 3.73 12.30
N HIS A 78 -2.58 2.94 11.25
CA HIS A 78 -1.41 2.09 11.09
C HIS A 78 -0.75 2.48 9.77
N GLN A 79 0.55 2.78 9.81
CA GLN A 79 1.34 3.06 8.64
C GLN A 79 2.54 2.11 8.61
N SER A 80 2.66 1.38 7.50
CA SER A 80 3.91 0.69 7.18
C SER A 80 4.92 1.72 6.65
N TRP A 81 6.15 1.66 7.15
CA TRP A 81 7.26 2.50 6.71
C TRP A 81 8.43 1.61 6.27
N ILE A 82 9.15 2.03 5.23
CA ILE A 82 10.38 1.38 4.79
C ILE A 82 11.56 2.23 5.25
N PHE A 83 12.41 1.65 6.08
CA PHE A 83 13.65 2.29 6.52
C PHE A 83 14.75 2.08 5.48
N MET A 84 15.45 3.16 5.11
CA MET A 84 16.61 3.10 4.21
C MET A 84 17.76 2.39 4.93
N ARG A 85 18.19 1.22 4.41
CA ARG A 85 19.25 0.40 5.02
C ARG A 85 20.57 0.43 4.25
N ASP A 86 20.52 0.85 2.99
CA ASP A 86 21.68 0.86 2.11
C ASP A 86 22.43 2.19 2.29
N PRO A 87 23.71 2.18 2.72
CA PRO A 87 24.50 3.41 2.87
C PRO A 87 24.60 4.23 1.58
N ASP A 88 24.52 3.55 0.42
CA ASP A 88 24.59 4.17 -0.90
C ASP A 88 23.20 4.39 -1.52
N PHE A 89 22.13 4.35 -0.72
CA PHE A 89 20.75 4.44 -1.20
C PHE A 89 20.53 5.65 -2.11
N GLU A 90 20.95 6.84 -1.68
CA GLU A 90 20.74 8.07 -2.45
C GLU A 90 21.44 8.02 -3.81
N ALA A 91 22.69 7.55 -3.84
CA ALA A 91 23.46 7.42 -5.08
C ALA A 91 22.81 6.41 -6.04
N LYS A 92 22.36 5.26 -5.54
CA LYS A 92 21.68 4.23 -6.35
C LYS A 92 20.31 4.71 -6.84
N ALA A 93 19.55 5.35 -5.98
CA ALA A 93 18.24 5.91 -6.31
C ALA A 93 18.36 7.02 -7.36
N ALA A 94 19.37 7.88 -7.27
CA ALA A 94 19.62 8.93 -8.25
C ALA A 94 19.77 8.37 -9.68
N VAL A 95 20.51 7.28 -9.86
CA VAL A 95 20.65 6.64 -11.18
C VAL A 95 19.31 6.14 -11.72
N VAL A 96 18.47 5.52 -10.88
CA VAL A 96 17.13 5.04 -11.28
C VAL A 96 16.22 6.22 -11.63
N LEU A 97 16.23 7.28 -10.83
CA LEU A 97 15.45 8.48 -11.07
C LEU A 97 15.88 9.21 -12.34
N ASP A 98 17.19 9.29 -12.61
CA ASP A 98 17.73 9.83 -13.86
C ASP A 98 17.22 9.02 -15.06
N LEU A 99 17.25 7.68 -14.99
CA LEU A 99 16.75 6.82 -16.05
C LEU A 99 15.25 7.03 -16.31
N TYR A 100 14.46 7.18 -15.24
CA TYR A 100 13.04 7.56 -15.35
C TYR A 100 12.84 8.98 -15.89
N ALA A 101 13.80 9.88 -15.71
CA ALA A 101 13.83 11.20 -16.35
C ALA A 101 14.46 11.20 -17.75
N ARG A 102 14.69 10.02 -18.35
CA ARG A 102 15.40 9.82 -19.64
C ARG A 102 16.80 10.43 -19.67
N THR A 103 17.54 10.31 -18.59
CA THR A 103 18.94 10.72 -18.48
C THR A 103 19.79 9.56 -17.93
N TYR A 104 21.03 9.43 -18.39
CA TYR A 104 21.99 8.50 -17.81
C TYR A 104 23.40 9.09 -17.92
N GLN A 105 24.15 9.12 -16.81
CA GLN A 105 25.48 9.74 -16.75
C GLN A 105 25.50 11.17 -17.35
N HIS A 106 24.51 11.98 -16.97
CA HIS A 106 24.33 13.36 -17.44
C HIS A 106 24.07 13.53 -18.95
N SER A 107 23.76 12.44 -19.67
CA SER A 107 23.38 12.48 -21.09
C SER A 107 21.93 12.05 -21.29
N PRO A 108 21.15 12.74 -22.14
CA PRO A 108 19.79 12.32 -22.45
C PRO A 108 19.80 10.97 -23.18
N LEU A 109 18.82 10.12 -22.88
CA LEU A 109 18.63 8.85 -23.56
C LEU A 109 18.16 9.08 -25.01
N GLY A 110 18.76 8.34 -25.95
CA GLY A 110 18.36 8.29 -27.35
C GLY A 110 16.95 7.71 -27.56
N ALA A 111 16.46 7.80 -28.80
CA ALA A 111 15.14 7.26 -29.16
C ALA A 111 15.12 5.72 -29.22
N ASP A 112 16.27 5.09 -29.41
CA ASP A 112 16.52 3.64 -29.43
C ASP A 112 17.05 3.10 -28.09
N GLU A 113 16.84 3.87 -27.02
CA GLU A 113 17.20 3.50 -25.65
C GLU A 113 15.95 3.45 -24.76
N TYR A 114 15.78 2.31 -24.09
CA TYR A 114 14.55 1.97 -23.37
C TYR A 114 14.84 1.71 -21.90
N VAL A 115 13.86 2.00 -21.04
CA VAL A 115 13.95 1.77 -19.59
C VAL A 115 12.81 0.86 -19.18
N ILE A 116 13.15 -0.34 -18.77
CA ILE A 116 12.23 -1.37 -18.32
C ILE A 116 12.34 -1.48 -16.81
N SER A 117 11.20 -1.43 -16.12
CA SER A 117 11.10 -1.73 -14.70
C SER A 117 10.34 -3.03 -14.53
N ALA A 118 10.94 -4.02 -13.87
CA ALA A 118 10.30 -5.31 -13.63
C ALA A 118 10.15 -5.63 -12.16
N ASP A 119 9.08 -6.36 -11.84
CA ASP A 119 8.73 -6.80 -10.49
C ASP A 119 7.98 -8.14 -10.54
N GLU A 120 7.97 -8.83 -9.41
CA GLU A 120 7.31 -10.11 -9.23
C GLU A 120 6.24 -10.01 -8.14
N LYS A 121 5.02 -10.43 -8.46
CA LYS A 121 3.95 -10.63 -7.48
C LYS A 121 3.82 -12.13 -7.17
N PRO A 122 4.45 -12.63 -6.09
CA PRO A 122 4.35 -14.03 -5.70
C PRO A 122 2.98 -14.35 -5.08
N SER A 123 2.74 -15.65 -4.90
CA SER A 123 1.64 -16.20 -4.10
C SER A 123 0.24 -15.73 -4.50
N ILE A 124 0.03 -15.44 -5.78
CA ILE A 124 -1.31 -15.13 -6.32
C ILE A 124 -2.14 -16.40 -6.27
N GLN A 125 -3.14 -16.41 -5.40
CA GLN A 125 -3.99 -17.59 -5.25
C GLN A 125 -4.82 -17.82 -6.52
N ALA A 126 -4.60 -18.96 -7.18
CA ALA A 126 -5.42 -19.40 -8.28
C ALA A 126 -6.75 -19.95 -7.75
N ARG A 127 -7.86 -19.27 -8.11
CA ARG A 127 -9.21 -19.59 -7.64
C ARG A 127 -10.09 -19.99 -8.80
N ASP A 128 -10.61 -21.20 -8.75
CA ASP A 128 -11.55 -21.73 -9.72
C ASP A 128 -12.97 -21.68 -9.13
N ARG A 129 -13.85 -20.85 -9.70
CA ARG A 129 -15.21 -20.65 -9.16
C ARG A 129 -16.04 -21.91 -9.38
N CYS A 130 -16.74 -22.37 -8.34
CA CYS A 130 -17.56 -23.59 -8.43
C CYS A 130 -18.70 -23.46 -9.46
N HIS A 131 -19.16 -22.24 -9.73
CA HIS A 131 -20.14 -21.93 -10.77
C HIS A 131 -19.69 -20.71 -11.58
N ARG A 132 -20.05 -20.69 -12.87
CA ARG A 132 -19.73 -19.57 -13.77
C ARG A 132 -20.36 -18.26 -13.29
N THR A 133 -19.63 -17.17 -13.50
CA THR A 133 -20.16 -15.81 -13.33
C THR A 133 -21.37 -15.62 -14.23
N GLN A 134 -22.49 -15.17 -13.65
CA GLN A 134 -23.68 -14.85 -14.42
C GLN A 134 -23.67 -13.38 -14.80
N ALA A 135 -23.85 -13.10 -16.09
CA ALA A 135 -23.94 -11.74 -16.60
C ALA A 135 -25.11 -10.97 -15.96
N GLY A 136 -24.90 -9.66 -15.83
CA GLY A 136 -25.96 -8.74 -15.43
C GLY A 136 -27.12 -8.75 -16.44
N GLY A 137 -28.29 -8.35 -15.97
CA GLY A 137 -29.49 -8.19 -16.80
C GLY A 137 -30.43 -7.15 -16.21
N PRO A 138 -31.58 -6.88 -16.85
CA PRO A 138 -32.57 -5.95 -16.31
C PRO A 138 -32.92 -6.31 -14.87
N ARG A 139 -32.67 -5.39 -13.93
CA ARG A 139 -32.87 -5.58 -12.48
C ARG A 139 -32.07 -6.74 -11.86
N ARG A 140 -30.97 -7.18 -12.48
CA ARG A 140 -30.09 -8.22 -11.95
C ARG A 140 -28.61 -7.79 -12.06
N PRO A 141 -27.89 -7.62 -10.93
CA PRO A 141 -26.46 -7.36 -10.97
C PRO A 141 -25.69 -8.61 -11.44
N VAL A 142 -24.44 -8.43 -11.83
CA VAL A 142 -23.51 -9.55 -12.05
C VAL A 142 -23.44 -10.39 -10.79
N ARG A 143 -23.59 -11.71 -10.94
CA ARG A 143 -23.47 -12.65 -9.81
C ARG A 143 -22.18 -13.43 -9.97
N VAL A 144 -21.23 -13.18 -9.07
CA VAL A 144 -20.00 -13.96 -8.94
C VAL A 144 -20.21 -14.96 -7.82
N ASN A 145 -19.97 -16.24 -8.09
CA ASN A 145 -20.16 -17.27 -7.07
C ASN A 145 -19.13 -17.10 -5.94
N HIS A 146 -19.58 -17.18 -4.69
CA HIS A 146 -18.74 -17.04 -3.52
C HIS A 146 -17.78 -18.22 -3.37
N ASP A 147 -18.26 -19.43 -3.64
CA ASP A 147 -17.52 -20.67 -3.46
C ASP A 147 -16.50 -20.88 -4.58
N TYR A 148 -15.33 -21.38 -4.19
CA TYR A 148 -14.25 -21.66 -5.13
C TYR A 148 -13.38 -22.81 -4.65
N ARG A 149 -12.80 -23.51 -5.62
CA ARG A 149 -11.74 -24.50 -5.39
C ARG A 149 -10.40 -23.78 -5.46
N ARG A 150 -9.53 -24.06 -4.48
CA ARG A 150 -8.14 -23.58 -4.47
C ARG A 150 -7.33 -24.42 -5.44
N ARG A 151 -6.65 -23.78 -6.40
CA ARG A 151 -5.81 -24.45 -7.41
C ARG A 151 -4.31 -24.22 -7.16
N GLY A 152 -3.94 -23.95 -5.92
CA GLY A 152 -2.58 -23.53 -5.56
C GLY A 152 -2.38 -22.02 -5.70
N ALA A 153 -1.12 -21.62 -5.85
CA ALA A 153 -0.70 -20.25 -6.05
C ALA A 153 0.27 -20.16 -7.23
N LEU A 154 0.25 -19.03 -7.92
CA LEU A 154 1.14 -18.70 -9.03
C LEU A 154 1.97 -17.46 -8.67
N ALA A 155 3.05 -17.26 -9.41
CA ALA A 155 3.76 -15.99 -9.46
C ALA A 155 3.39 -15.26 -10.75
N TYR A 156 3.17 -13.96 -10.66
CA TYR A 156 3.06 -13.11 -11.84
C TYR A 156 4.29 -12.22 -11.91
N LEU A 157 5.06 -12.35 -12.98
CA LEU A 157 6.22 -11.51 -13.26
C LEU A 157 5.81 -10.52 -14.34
N ALA A 158 6.15 -9.25 -14.15
CA ALA A 158 5.83 -8.20 -15.10
C ALA A 158 7.04 -7.31 -15.38
N ALA A 159 7.22 -6.93 -16.64
CA ALA A 159 8.19 -5.95 -17.09
C ALA A 159 7.44 -4.80 -17.78
N TYR A 160 7.67 -3.59 -17.30
CA TYR A 160 6.98 -2.38 -17.74
C TYR A 160 7.96 -1.43 -18.42
N ASP A 161 7.70 -1.06 -19.66
CA ASP A 161 8.38 0.08 -20.29
C ASP A 161 7.82 1.38 -19.70
N VAL A 162 8.68 2.06 -18.95
CA VAL A 162 8.36 3.25 -18.16
C VAL A 162 7.90 4.42 -19.04
N HIS A 163 8.34 4.47 -20.29
CA HIS A 163 8.11 5.58 -21.21
C HIS A 163 7.03 5.29 -22.25
N HIS A 164 6.87 4.03 -22.65
CA HIS A 164 5.90 3.62 -23.68
C HIS A 164 4.60 3.06 -23.13
N GLY A 165 4.53 2.77 -21.82
CA GLY A 165 3.31 2.24 -21.21
C GLY A 165 3.06 0.77 -21.53
N GLN A 166 4.02 0.06 -22.12
CA GLN A 166 3.89 -1.34 -22.50
C GLN A 166 4.20 -2.26 -21.32
N VAL A 167 3.36 -3.27 -21.09
CA VAL A 167 3.56 -4.28 -20.05
C VAL A 167 3.71 -5.65 -20.70
N PHE A 168 4.81 -6.32 -20.39
CA PHE A 168 5.01 -7.74 -20.60
C PHE A 168 4.70 -8.47 -19.31
N GLY A 169 3.90 -9.54 -19.39
CA GLY A 169 3.47 -10.28 -18.21
C GLY A 169 3.57 -11.77 -18.41
N ARG A 170 3.97 -12.49 -17.36
CA ARG A 170 4.06 -13.95 -17.33
C ARG A 170 3.46 -14.49 -16.04
N CYS A 171 2.57 -15.47 -16.17
CA CYS A 171 2.10 -16.28 -15.05
C CYS A 171 2.93 -17.56 -15.00
N GLU A 172 3.70 -17.75 -13.92
CA GLU A 172 4.59 -18.89 -13.74
C GLU A 172 4.20 -19.66 -12.46
N PRO A 173 4.52 -20.96 -12.35
CA PRO A 173 4.21 -21.76 -11.16
C PRO A 173 4.87 -21.23 -9.88
N SER A 174 6.05 -20.63 -10.00
CA SER A 174 6.80 -20.03 -8.90
C SER A 174 7.64 -18.85 -9.38
N THR A 175 8.17 -18.08 -8.45
CA THR A 175 9.25 -17.12 -8.72
C THR A 175 10.57 -17.85 -8.96
N GLY A 176 11.59 -17.09 -9.36
CA GLY A 176 12.96 -17.58 -9.45
C GLY A 176 13.64 -17.20 -10.76
N ILE A 177 14.93 -17.49 -10.82
CA ILE A 177 15.81 -17.04 -11.90
C ILE A 177 15.36 -17.51 -13.29
N THR A 178 14.82 -18.73 -13.41
CA THR A 178 14.32 -19.28 -14.69
C THR A 178 13.09 -18.54 -15.19
N ALA A 179 12.11 -18.30 -14.30
CA ALA A 179 10.91 -17.55 -14.61
C ALA A 179 11.26 -16.11 -15.02
N PHE A 180 12.24 -15.51 -14.34
CA PHE A 180 12.73 -14.20 -14.69
C PHE A 180 13.44 -14.16 -16.03
N THR A 181 14.35 -15.10 -16.30
CA THR A 181 15.04 -15.19 -17.60
C THR A 181 14.01 -15.26 -18.73
N ALA A 182 12.96 -16.07 -18.59
CA ALA A 182 11.91 -16.16 -19.59
C ALA A 182 11.15 -14.82 -19.79
N LEU A 183 11.01 -13.99 -18.75
CA LEU A 183 10.46 -12.63 -18.89
C LEU A 183 11.43 -11.71 -19.64
N VAL A 184 12.72 -11.72 -19.27
CA VAL A 184 13.74 -10.91 -19.95
C VAL A 184 13.81 -11.30 -21.43
N ASP A 185 13.87 -12.58 -21.76
CA ASP A 185 13.89 -13.08 -23.14
C ASP A 185 12.64 -12.61 -23.90
N GLN A 186 11.46 -12.67 -23.27
CA GLN A 186 10.22 -12.20 -23.87
C GLN A 186 10.25 -10.70 -24.21
N VAL A 187 10.86 -9.87 -23.35
CA VAL A 187 11.04 -8.44 -23.64
C VAL A 187 12.08 -8.25 -24.75
N MET A 188 13.26 -8.84 -24.58
CA MET A 188 14.43 -8.61 -25.43
C MET A 188 14.30 -9.23 -26.83
N THR A 189 13.34 -10.11 -27.07
CA THR A 189 13.03 -10.65 -28.41
C THR A 189 11.89 -9.92 -29.12
N ALA A 190 11.23 -8.98 -28.45
CA ALA A 190 10.16 -8.18 -29.03
C ALA A 190 10.68 -6.83 -29.54
N GLU A 191 10.21 -6.37 -30.69
CA GLU A 191 10.46 -5.00 -31.14
C GLU A 191 9.68 -3.99 -30.26
N PRO A 192 10.24 -2.81 -29.96
CA PRO A 192 11.51 -2.28 -30.48
C PRO A 192 12.77 -2.69 -29.68
N TYR A 193 12.62 -3.49 -28.62
CA TYR A 193 13.71 -3.83 -27.69
C TYR A 193 14.75 -4.77 -28.31
N ALA A 194 14.34 -5.64 -29.23
CA ALA A 194 15.23 -6.55 -29.95
C ALA A 194 16.25 -5.82 -30.84
N SER A 195 15.88 -4.67 -31.39
CA SER A 195 16.76 -3.82 -32.20
C SER A 195 17.30 -2.59 -31.45
N ALA A 196 17.00 -2.46 -30.15
CA ALA A 196 17.43 -1.34 -29.34
C ALA A 196 18.95 -1.27 -29.22
N LYS A 197 19.50 -0.06 -29.24
CA LYS A 197 20.91 0.18 -28.93
C LYS A 197 21.23 -0.18 -27.48
N ARG A 198 20.30 0.11 -26.56
CA ARG A 198 20.45 -0.17 -25.13
C ARG A 198 19.09 -0.30 -24.45
N VAL A 199 18.99 -1.28 -23.56
CA VAL A 199 17.84 -1.42 -22.66
C VAL A 199 18.35 -1.41 -21.23
N PHE A 200 17.86 -0.47 -20.43
CA PHE A 200 18.12 -0.42 -19.00
C PHE A 200 17.05 -1.24 -18.30
N PHE A 201 17.46 -2.35 -17.70
CA PHE A 201 16.54 -3.26 -17.00
C PHE A 201 16.68 -3.07 -15.49
N ILE A 202 15.67 -2.43 -14.89
CA ILE A 202 15.63 -2.07 -13.47
C ILE A 202 14.79 -3.11 -12.74
N VAL A 203 15.38 -3.73 -11.72
CA VAL A 203 14.75 -4.73 -10.85
C VAL A 203 15.06 -4.42 -9.39
N ASP A 204 14.22 -4.95 -8.51
CA ASP A 204 14.58 -5.00 -7.10
C ASP A 204 15.71 -6.02 -6.86
N ASN A 205 16.32 -5.98 -5.67
CA ASN A 205 17.36 -6.95 -5.29
C ASN A 205 16.75 -8.24 -4.73
N GLY A 206 15.62 -8.66 -5.28
CA GLY A 206 14.93 -9.89 -4.95
C GLY A 206 15.77 -11.12 -5.28
N SER A 207 15.51 -12.24 -4.61
CA SER A 207 16.27 -13.48 -4.78
C SER A 207 16.29 -13.99 -6.23
N SER A 208 15.27 -13.67 -7.02
CA SER A 208 15.14 -14.06 -8.42
C SER A 208 16.16 -13.35 -9.33
N HIS A 209 16.74 -12.22 -8.91
CA HIS A 209 17.60 -11.36 -9.75
C HIS A 209 18.89 -10.95 -9.04
N ARG A 210 19.24 -11.65 -7.96
CA ARG A 210 20.41 -11.33 -7.12
C ARG A 210 21.61 -12.21 -7.48
N GLY A 211 22.79 -11.60 -7.51
CA GLY A 211 24.07 -12.29 -7.66
C GLY A 211 24.61 -12.31 -9.08
N GLN A 212 25.83 -12.85 -9.24
CA GLN A 212 26.60 -12.78 -10.50
C GLN A 212 25.85 -13.39 -11.70
N VAL A 213 25.12 -14.48 -11.46
CA VAL A 213 24.31 -15.15 -12.50
C VAL A 213 23.28 -14.22 -13.12
N ALA A 214 22.76 -13.22 -12.39
CA ALA A 214 21.85 -12.22 -12.93
C ALA A 214 22.57 -11.07 -13.65
N ILE A 215 23.82 -10.79 -13.30
CA ILE A 215 24.65 -9.69 -13.86
C ILE A 215 25.32 -10.09 -15.18
N ASP A 216 25.81 -11.33 -15.29
CA ASP A 216 26.56 -11.82 -16.48
C ASP A 216 25.69 -12.01 -17.75
N ARG A 217 24.50 -11.40 -17.79
CA ARG A 217 23.46 -11.63 -18.79
C ARG A 217 23.38 -10.50 -19.79
#